data_AF-A0A833PH91-F1
#
_entry.id   AF-A0A833PH91-F1
#
_cell.length_a   1.000
_cell.length_b   1.000
_cell.length_c   1.000
_cell.angle_alpha   90.00
_cell.angle_beta   90.00
_cell.angle_gamma   90.00
#
_symmetry.space_group_name_H-M   'P 1'
#
loop_
_entity.id
_entity.type
_entity.pdbx_description
1 polymer ?
#
loop_
_entity_poly.entity_id
_entity_poly.type
_entity_poly.pdbx_seq_one_letter_code
_entity_poly.pdbx_strand_id
1 'polypeptide(L)'
;MRFRVMSNFEIHIQYPNHTSEHDMECISNLEIAEVLTKFESISWRRQRVLQLQLDGISTMFKVIHQTSKEFLMMTLNAYAKTEDFEFKLESNMMFVIQQRELFGLMTRKNKEIFSIKHSTLDQVKASLAAFLNQDRAELENIIRQSKANSSKDNH
;
A
#
# COMPACT_ATOMS: atom_id res chain seq x y z
N MET A 1 -13.74 -10.52 33.36
CA MET A 1 -12.69 -10.83 32.36
C MET A 1 -12.79 -9.77 31.26
N ARG A 2 -11.84 -8.84 31.16
CA ARG A 2 -11.81 -7.86 30.05
C ARG A 2 -11.01 -8.50 28.92
N PHE A 3 -11.65 -8.77 27.79
CA PHE A 3 -10.91 -9.05 26.56
C PHE A 3 -10.10 -7.79 26.25
N ARG A 4 -8.78 -7.90 26.32
CA ARG A 4 -7.89 -6.90 25.73
C ARG A 4 -8.19 -6.97 24.23
N VAL A 5 -8.71 -5.91 23.64
CA VAL A 5 -8.67 -5.77 22.18
C VAL A 5 -7.17 -5.80 21.87
N MET A 6 -6.69 -6.91 21.31
CA MET A 6 -5.28 -7.03 21.00
C MET A 6 -5.01 -6.11 19.82
N SER A 7 -4.23 -5.07 20.08
CA SER A 7 -3.61 -4.27 19.05
C SER A 7 -2.70 -5.15 18.20
N ASN A 8 -2.89 -5.15 16.88
CA ASN A 8 -2.31 -6.16 16.00
C ASN A 8 -1.34 -5.60 14.97
N PHE A 9 -1.15 -4.28 14.94
CA PHE A 9 -0.39 -3.63 13.88
C PHE A 9 0.85 -2.91 14.39
N GLU A 10 1.86 -2.95 13.55
CA GLU A 10 3.06 -2.14 13.65
C GLU A 10 3.20 -1.33 12.37
N ILE A 11 3.61 -0.07 12.49
CA ILE A 11 3.85 0.79 11.35
C ILE A 11 5.28 1.30 11.34
N HIS A 12 5.88 1.33 10.15
CA HIS A 12 7.15 1.98 9.88
C HIS A 12 6.92 3.13 8.90
N ILE A 13 7.46 4.31 9.20
CA ILE A 13 7.30 5.50 8.37
C ILE A 13 8.67 6.08 8.05
N GLN A 14 8.92 6.27 6.75
CA GLN A 14 10.10 6.93 6.23
C GLN A 14 9.71 8.28 5.64
N TYR A 15 10.45 9.33 5.99
CA TYR A 15 10.30 10.65 5.42
C TYR A 15 11.55 11.03 4.60
N PRO A 16 11.46 12.01 3.68
CA PRO A 16 12.56 12.33 2.77
C PRO A 16 13.81 12.90 3.45
N ASN A 17 13.66 13.46 4.66
CA ASN A 17 14.76 13.99 5.47
C ASN A 17 15.48 12.93 6.30
N HIS A 18 15.02 11.67 6.26
CA HIS A 18 15.72 10.57 6.89
C HIS A 18 16.95 10.19 6.06
N THR A 19 18.03 9.83 6.74
CA THR A 19 19.34 9.52 6.12
C THR A 19 19.67 8.03 6.20
N SER A 20 18.97 7.28 7.06
CA SER A 20 19.11 5.84 7.21
C SER A 20 17.80 5.17 7.64
N GLU A 21 17.73 3.83 7.55
CA GLU A 21 16.59 3.05 8.05
C GLU A 21 16.38 3.22 9.57
N HIS A 22 17.42 3.58 10.32
CA HIS A 22 17.31 3.82 11.77
C HIS A 22 16.54 5.09 12.11
N ASP A 23 16.38 6.01 11.15
CA ASP A 23 15.63 7.24 11.33
C ASP A 23 14.11 7.00 11.15
N MET A 24 13.70 5.81 10.69
CA MET A 24 12.29 5.49 10.48
C MET A 24 11.51 5.56 11.79
N GLU A 25 10.35 6.23 11.74
CA GLU A 25 9.41 6.20 12.84
C GLU A 25 8.80 4.79 12.92
N CYS A 26 8.91 4.15 14.08
CA CYS A 26 8.33 2.84 14.35
C CYS A 26 7.34 2.94 15.51
N ILE A 27 6.10 2.53 15.25
CA ILE A 27 5.04 2.49 16.27
C ILE A 27 4.38 1.12 16.22
N SER A 28 4.44 0.40 17.34
CA SER A 28 3.85 -0.93 17.49
C SER A 28 2.58 -0.89 18.34
N ASN A 29 1.84 -2.00 18.34
CA ASN A 29 0.65 -2.18 19.18
C ASN A 29 -0.44 -1.16 18.86
N LEU A 30 -0.69 -0.95 17.56
CA LEU A 30 -1.77 -0.10 17.07
C LEU A 30 -3.04 -0.91 16.74
N GLU A 31 -4.18 -0.29 17.01
CA GLU A 31 -5.48 -0.69 16.48
C GLU A 31 -5.73 -0.11 15.07
N ILE A 32 -6.73 -0.64 14.37
CA ILE A 32 -7.09 -0.23 13.00
C ILE A 32 -7.28 1.30 12.90
N ALA A 33 -8.05 1.88 13.83
CA ALA A 33 -8.36 3.31 13.82
C ALA A 33 -7.10 4.17 13.98
N GLU A 34 -6.13 3.74 14.80
CA GLU A 34 -4.89 4.46 15.03
C GLU A 34 -3.98 4.42 13.81
N VAL A 35 -3.90 3.27 13.12
CA VAL A 35 -3.15 3.16 11.86
C VAL A 35 -3.73 4.08 10.79
N LEU A 36 -5.06 4.08 10.61
CA LEU A 36 -5.74 4.95 9.66
C LEU A 36 -5.52 6.43 10.01
N THR A 37 -5.69 6.80 11.27
CA THR A 37 -5.46 8.17 11.75
C THR A 37 -4.02 8.61 11.49
N LYS A 38 -3.03 7.74 11.75
CA LYS A 38 -1.63 8.07 11.49
C LYS A 38 -1.36 8.25 10.00
N PHE A 39 -1.91 7.40 9.14
CA PHE A 39 -1.79 7.54 7.68
C PHE A 39 -2.37 8.88 7.19
N GLU A 40 -3.55 9.26 7.69
CA GLU A 40 -4.22 10.52 7.33
C GLU A 40 -3.51 11.76 7.87
N SER A 41 -2.81 11.64 9.01
CA SER A 41 -2.02 12.73 9.58
C SER A 41 -0.81 13.14 8.72
N ILE A 42 -0.39 12.27 7.79
CA ILE A 42 0.75 12.55 6.92
C ILE A 42 0.35 13.60 5.87
N SER A 43 1.04 14.73 5.88
CA SER A 43 0.90 15.75 4.84
C SER A 43 1.59 15.30 3.54
N TRP A 44 0.95 14.40 2.78
CA TRP A 44 1.50 13.81 1.55
C TRP A 44 1.99 14.86 0.53
N ARG A 45 1.31 16.01 0.43
CA ARG A 45 1.74 17.13 -0.42
C ARG A 45 3.09 17.68 0.01
N ARG A 46 3.24 17.95 1.30
CA ARG A 46 4.51 18.44 1.87
C ARG A 46 5.62 17.41 1.67
N GLN A 47 5.31 16.14 1.86
CA GLN A 47 6.29 15.07 1.68
C GLN A 47 6.76 14.94 0.23
N ARG A 48 5.86 15.05 -0.76
CA ARG A 48 6.23 15.14 -2.19
C ARG A 48 7.19 16.30 -2.45
N VAL A 49 6.86 17.49 -1.94
CA VAL A 49 7.69 18.69 -2.13
C VAL A 49 9.07 18.52 -1.51
N LEU A 50 9.15 18.00 -0.28
CA LEU A 50 10.42 17.77 0.40
C LEU A 50 11.28 16.75 -0.34
N GLN A 51 10.69 15.67 -0.85
CA GLN A 51 11.41 14.67 -1.63
C GLN A 51 12.06 15.29 -2.88
N LEU A 52 11.31 16.11 -3.62
CA LEU A 52 11.82 16.79 -4.81
C LEU A 52 12.91 17.83 -4.49
N GLN A 53 12.78 18.53 -3.35
CA GLN A 53 13.74 19.58 -2.94
C GLN A 53 15.07 19.01 -2.45
N LEU A 54 15.03 17.89 -1.75
CA LEU A 54 16.21 17.29 -1.14
C LEU A 54 16.90 16.26 -2.04
N ASP A 55 16.28 15.91 -3.18
CA ASP A 55 16.56 14.64 -3.88
C ASP A 55 16.58 13.46 -2.88
N GLY A 56 15.63 13.53 -1.94
CA GLY A 56 15.58 12.67 -0.77
C GLY A 56 15.01 11.29 -1.08
N ILE A 57 15.12 10.40 -0.10
CA ILE A 57 14.48 9.09 -0.18
C ILE A 57 12.96 9.21 -0.26
N SER A 58 12.30 8.19 -0.81
CA SER A 58 10.85 8.22 -0.97
C SER A 58 10.14 8.17 0.38
N THR A 59 9.04 8.92 0.48
CA THR A 59 8.16 8.78 1.64
C THR A 59 7.48 7.42 1.58
N MET A 60 7.58 6.66 2.66
CA MET A 60 7.04 5.31 2.76
C MET A 60 6.22 5.17 4.04
N PHE A 61 5.09 4.48 3.93
CA PHE A 61 4.30 4.03 5.07
C PHE A 61 4.08 2.53 4.92
N LYS A 62 4.55 1.75 5.90
CA LYS A 62 4.44 0.30 5.92
C LYS A 62 3.67 -0.11 7.14
N VAL A 63 2.66 -0.96 6.95
CA VAL A 63 1.88 -1.56 8.04
C VAL A 63 2.14 -3.04 8.05
N ILE A 64 2.38 -3.60 9.23
CA ILE A 64 2.69 -5.01 9.44
C ILE A 64 1.64 -5.57 10.40
N HIS A 65 0.96 -6.64 9.99
CA HIS A 65 0.14 -7.42 10.90
C HIS A 65 1.04 -8.33 11.75
N GLN A 66 1.07 -8.11 13.05
CA GLN A 66 2.07 -8.69 13.95
C GLN A 66 1.98 -10.21 14.06
N THR A 67 0.78 -10.81 13.93
CA THR A 67 0.59 -12.26 14.04
C THR A 67 0.97 -12.98 12.75
N SER A 68 0.50 -12.52 11.59
CA SER A 68 0.77 -13.18 10.30
C SER A 68 2.09 -12.77 9.66
N LYS A 69 2.70 -11.66 10.13
CA LYS A 69 3.86 -11.01 9.51
C LYS A 69 3.62 -10.56 8.06
N GLU A 70 2.36 -10.50 7.66
CA GLU A 70 1.96 -9.88 6.40
C GLU A 70 2.11 -8.37 6.51
N PHE A 71 2.48 -7.72 5.42
CA PHE A 71 2.62 -6.27 5.38
C PHE A 71 1.93 -5.66 4.16
N LEU A 72 1.58 -4.39 4.25
CA LEU A 72 1.26 -3.54 3.12
C LEU A 72 2.17 -2.30 3.19
N MET A 73 2.89 -2.04 2.11
CA MET A 73 3.81 -0.92 1.96
C MET A 73 3.29 0.03 0.88
N MET A 74 3.27 1.31 1.23
CA MET A 74 2.81 2.42 0.39
C MET A 74 3.97 3.38 0.21
N THR A 75 4.44 3.53 -1.02
CA THR A 75 5.58 4.41 -1.34
C THR A 75 5.11 5.51 -2.28
N LEU A 76 5.29 6.77 -1.87
CA LEU A 76 4.93 7.93 -2.66
C LEU A 76 5.86 8.07 -3.87
N ASN A 77 5.30 8.19 -5.08
CA ASN A 77 6.04 8.54 -6.28
C ASN A 77 6.04 10.06 -6.45
N ALA A 78 7.10 10.73 -5.99
CA ALA A 78 7.20 12.18 -6.11
C ALA A 78 7.36 12.67 -7.56
N TYR A 79 7.87 11.80 -8.46
CA TYR A 79 8.16 12.09 -9.86
C TYR A 79 7.02 11.72 -10.81
N ALA A 80 5.84 11.41 -10.28
CA ALA A 80 4.65 11.20 -11.10
C ALA A 80 4.42 12.40 -12.02
N LYS A 81 4.07 12.13 -13.29
CA LYS A 81 3.88 13.16 -14.32
C LYS A 81 2.61 13.99 -14.09
N THR A 82 1.69 13.49 -13.27
CA THR A 82 0.43 14.15 -12.93
C THR A 82 0.57 14.99 -11.66
N GLU A 83 -0.34 15.96 -11.51
CA GLU A 83 -0.43 16.75 -10.28
C GLU A 83 -0.99 15.93 -9.10
N ASP A 84 -1.74 14.88 -9.39
CA ASP A 84 -2.27 13.95 -8.40
C ASP A 84 -1.17 13.13 -7.71
N PHE A 85 -1.50 12.58 -6.54
CA PHE A 85 -0.60 11.64 -5.88
C PHE A 85 -0.64 10.29 -6.57
N GLU A 86 0.54 9.77 -6.83
CA GLU A 86 0.72 8.40 -7.28
C GLU A 86 1.56 7.65 -6.25
N PHE A 87 1.16 6.41 -5.97
CA PHE A 87 1.82 5.53 -5.04
C PHE A 87 2.12 4.18 -5.68
N LYS A 88 3.23 3.59 -5.25
CA LYS A 88 3.48 2.16 -5.42
C LYS A 88 2.96 1.44 -4.18
N LEU A 89 2.21 0.36 -4.40
CA LEU A 89 1.74 -0.54 -3.35
C LEU A 89 2.43 -1.89 -3.46
N GLU A 90 2.93 -2.41 -2.34
CA GLU A 90 3.64 -3.69 -2.27
C GLU A 90 3.27 -4.46 -1.01
N SER A 91 3.20 -5.78 -1.10
CA SER A 91 2.92 -6.66 0.03
C SER A 91 3.55 -8.04 -0.18
N ASN A 92 3.86 -8.77 0.88
CA ASN A 92 4.24 -10.19 0.83
C ASN A 92 3.03 -11.16 0.71
N MET A 93 1.80 -10.65 0.66
CA MET A 93 0.61 -11.47 0.46
C MET A 93 0.57 -12.05 -0.96
N MET A 94 0.19 -13.33 -1.06
CA MET A 94 -0.04 -14.01 -2.33
C MET A 94 -1.54 -14.07 -2.66
N PHE A 95 -1.91 -13.67 -3.87
CA PHE A 95 -3.28 -13.73 -4.38
C PHE A 95 -3.37 -14.65 -5.60
N VAL A 96 -4.51 -15.30 -5.78
CA VAL A 96 -4.78 -16.15 -6.95
C VAL A 96 -5.59 -15.34 -7.95
N ILE A 97 -4.93 -14.73 -8.91
CA ILE A 97 -5.59 -13.86 -9.88
C ILE A 97 -6.02 -14.70 -11.08
N GLN A 98 -7.30 -14.58 -11.46
CA GLN A 98 -7.82 -15.16 -12.69
C GLN A 98 -7.57 -14.21 -13.86
N GLN A 99 -6.75 -14.63 -14.81
CA GLN A 99 -6.53 -13.91 -16.06
C GLN A 99 -7.32 -14.58 -17.19
N ARG A 100 -8.13 -13.78 -17.90
CA ARG A 100 -8.80 -14.24 -19.12
C ARG A 100 -7.79 -14.19 -20.27
N GLU A 101 -7.64 -15.31 -20.97
CA GLU A 101 -6.83 -15.38 -22.19
C GLU A 101 -7.52 -14.66 -23.36
N LEU A 102 -6.75 -14.20 -24.35
CA LEU A 102 -7.20 -13.39 -25.50
C LEU A 102 -8.29 -14.05 -26.36
N PHE A 103 -8.53 -15.35 -26.20
CA PHE A 103 -9.57 -16.09 -26.91
C PHE A 103 -10.81 -16.39 -26.06
N GLY A 104 -10.88 -15.92 -24.80
CA GLY A 104 -12.06 -16.03 -23.94
C GLY A 104 -12.48 -17.43 -23.49
N LEU A 105 -11.89 -18.48 -24.08
CA LEU A 105 -12.25 -19.89 -23.85
C LEU A 105 -11.47 -20.54 -22.71
N MET A 106 -10.41 -19.90 -22.22
CA MET A 106 -9.61 -20.41 -21.09
C MET A 106 -9.33 -19.32 -20.07
N THR A 107 -9.45 -19.68 -18.79
CA THR A 107 -9.04 -18.86 -17.65
C THR A 107 -7.85 -19.52 -16.99
N ARG A 108 -6.76 -18.76 -16.82
CA ARG A 108 -5.59 -19.23 -16.09
C ARG A 108 -5.61 -18.63 -14.69
N LYS A 109 -5.42 -19.48 -13.68
CA LYS A 109 -5.19 -19.06 -12.29
C LYS A 109 -3.69 -18.93 -12.07
N ASN A 110 -3.23 -17.71 -11.78
CA ASN A 110 -1.84 -17.45 -11.44
C ASN A 110 -1.75 -17.02 -9.98
N LYS A 111 -0.78 -17.55 -9.24
CA LYS A 111 -0.41 -17.04 -7.92
C LYS A 111 0.57 -15.91 -8.12
N GLU A 112 0.22 -14.74 -7.61
CA GLU A 112 1.06 -13.55 -7.73
C GLU A 112 1.16 -12.81 -6.41
N ILE A 113 2.29 -12.16 -6.20
CA ILE A 113 2.52 -11.28 -5.06
C ILE A 113 1.74 -9.99 -5.29
N PHE A 114 1.11 -9.47 -4.24
CA PHE A 114 0.41 -8.18 -4.31
C PHE A 114 1.40 -7.05 -4.63
N SER A 115 1.24 -6.47 -5.82
CA SER A 115 1.97 -5.27 -6.23
C SER A 115 1.14 -4.46 -7.21
N ILE A 116 1.05 -3.16 -6.97
CA ILE A 116 0.43 -2.19 -7.88
C ILE A 116 1.44 -1.06 -8.09
N LYS A 117 1.90 -0.89 -9.33
CA LYS A 117 2.96 0.09 -9.65
C LYS A 117 2.49 1.54 -9.54
N HIS A 118 1.25 1.80 -9.94
CA HIS A 118 0.65 3.12 -9.98
C HIS A 118 -0.73 3.04 -9.32
N SER A 119 -0.89 3.72 -8.18
CA SER A 119 -2.13 3.78 -7.42
C SER A 119 -2.45 5.23 -7.04
N THR A 120 -3.72 5.61 -7.12
CA THR A 120 -4.20 6.90 -6.59
C THR A 120 -4.25 6.86 -5.07
N LEU A 121 -4.35 8.03 -4.42
CA LEU A 121 -4.54 8.11 -2.97
C LEU A 121 -5.78 7.34 -2.50
N ASP A 122 -6.88 7.35 -3.26
CA ASP A 122 -8.11 6.63 -2.90
C ASP A 122 -7.90 5.11 -2.97
N GLN A 123 -7.19 4.62 -3.98
CA GLN A 123 -6.83 3.20 -4.07
C GLN A 123 -5.90 2.77 -2.93
N VAL A 124 -4.99 3.65 -2.50
CA VAL A 124 -4.15 3.41 -1.32
C VAL A 124 -5.01 3.30 -0.06
N LYS A 125 -5.92 4.24 0.17
CA LYS A 125 -6.83 4.23 1.33
C LYS A 125 -7.71 2.98 1.35
N ALA A 126 -8.28 2.59 0.21
CA ALA A 126 -9.08 1.38 0.07
C ALA A 126 -8.25 0.12 0.36
N SER A 127 -7.02 0.04 -0.18
CA SER A 127 -6.11 -1.09 0.06
C SER A 127 -5.70 -1.18 1.53
N LEU A 128 -5.40 -0.04 2.16
CA LEU A 128 -5.06 0.03 3.59
C LEU A 128 -6.23 -0.42 4.46
N ALA A 129 -7.44 0.08 4.20
CA ALA A 129 -8.63 -0.33 4.92
C ALA A 129 -8.90 -1.83 4.75
N ALA A 130 -8.81 -2.37 3.54
CA ALA A 130 -9.00 -3.80 3.28
C ALA A 130 -7.93 -4.66 3.99
N PHE A 131 -6.66 -4.25 3.94
CA PHE A 131 -5.57 -4.93 4.65
C PHE A 131 -5.78 -4.95 6.17
N LEU A 132 -6.16 -3.81 6.76
CA LEU A 132 -6.39 -3.70 8.21
C LEU A 132 -7.58 -4.55 8.68
N ASN A 133 -8.61 -4.68 7.85
CA ASN A 133 -9.77 -5.55 8.11
C ASN A 133 -9.52 -7.02 7.73
N GLN A 134 -8.33 -7.37 7.26
CA GLN A 134 -8.00 -8.70 6.71
C GLN A 134 -8.94 -9.13 5.57
N ASP A 135 -9.52 -8.17 4.85
CA ASP A 135 -10.42 -8.41 3.72
C ASP A 135 -9.62 -8.72 2.46
N ARG A 136 -9.26 -10.00 2.33
CA ARG A 136 -8.51 -10.50 1.17
C ARG A 136 -9.31 -10.44 -0.13
N ALA A 137 -10.63 -10.55 -0.07
CA ALA A 137 -11.47 -10.52 -1.26
C ALA A 137 -11.44 -9.12 -1.90
N GLU A 138 -11.52 -8.08 -1.07
CA GLU A 138 -11.43 -6.71 -1.56
C GLU A 138 -10.03 -6.37 -2.08
N LEU A 139 -8.96 -6.82 -1.41
CA LEU A 139 -7.60 -6.67 -1.92
C LEU A 139 -7.41 -7.34 -3.29
N GLU A 140 -7.97 -8.54 -3.50
CA GLU A 140 -7.94 -9.23 -4.80
C GLU A 140 -8.70 -8.44 -5.86
N ASN A 141 -9.86 -7.88 -5.51
CA ASN A 141 -10.66 -7.04 -6.41
C ASN A 141 -9.90 -5.77 -6.83
N ILE A 142 -9.25 -5.08 -5.88
CA ILE A 142 -8.42 -3.90 -6.14
C ILE A 142 -7.28 -4.23 -7.11
N ILE A 143 -6.56 -5.35 -6.91
CA ILE A 143 -5.50 -5.76 -7.84
C ILE A 143 -6.07 -6.06 -9.23
N ARG A 144 -7.21 -6.76 -9.30
CA ARG A 144 -7.82 -7.12 -10.58
C ARG A 144 -8.21 -5.86 -11.37
N GLN A 145 -8.76 -4.86 -10.69
CA GLN A 145 -9.12 -3.58 -11.31
C GLN A 145 -7.89 -2.79 -11.76
N SER A 146 -6.83 -2.72 -10.94
CA SER A 146 -5.60 -2.00 -11.31
C SER A 146 -4.93 -2.61 -12.53
N LYS A 147 -4.91 -3.94 -12.64
CA LYS A 147 -4.40 -4.65 -13.83
C LYS A 147 -5.22 -4.35 -15.07
N ALA A 148 -6.55 -4.38 -14.98
CA ALA A 148 -7.44 -4.09 -16.10
C ALA A 148 -7.24 -2.67 -16.66
N ASN A 149 -6.96 -1.69 -15.78
CA ASN A 149 -6.66 -0.33 -16.20
C ASN A 149 -5.28 -0.21 -16.84
N SER A 150 -4.25 -0.88 -16.30
CA SER A 150 -2.90 -0.88 -16.89
C SER A 150 -2.82 -1.48 -18.30
N SER A 151 -3.74 -2.38 -18.65
CA SER A 151 -3.81 -2.95 -20.01
C SER A 151 -4.42 -1.99 -21.04
N LYS A 152 -5.18 -0.97 -20.61
CA LYS A 152 -5.79 0.00 -21.52
C LYS A 152 -4.84 1.10 -21.97
N ASP A 153 -3.84 1.45 -21.15
CA ASP A 153 -2.88 2.52 -21.47
C ASP A 153 -1.77 2.09 -22.46
N ASN A 154 -1.76 0.82 -22.89
CA ASN A 154 -0.79 0.27 -23.83
C ASN A 154 -1.36 0.09 -25.27
N HIS A 155 -2.42 0.83 -25.63
CA HIS A 155 -2.99 0.85 -26.99
C HIS A 155 -3.24 2.28 -27.48
#